data_AF-T1AVH4-F1
#
_entry.id   AF-T1AVH4-F1
#
_cell.length_a   1.000
_cell.length_b   1.000
_cell.length_c   1.000
_cell.angle_alpha   90.00
_cell.angle_beta   90.00
_cell.angle_gamma   90.00
#
_symmetry.space_group_name_H-M   'P 1'
#
loop_
_entity.id
_entity.type
_entity.pdbx_description
1 polymer ?
#
loop_
_entity_poly.entity_id
_entity_poly.type
_entity_poly.pdbx_seq_one_letter_code
_entity_poly.pdbx_strand_id
1 'polypeptide(L)'
;APDGSAYIWDAYESCIIKVNADGTDAPIAGQCGASGISMKPADYGQSPQLATALPLDAVAAMAVDPEGGLYVATQGELVHINASGYVTLVAGGGSQPPASWSNADTLNLSCINALSVSPNNSLWFVCNHNSVWRLDTSNVLQQQYAASSGASIDSIAISNNGSCLPWWRVIR
;
A
#
# COMPACT_ATOMS: atom_id res chain seq x y z
N ALA A 1 -8.39 11.28 -4.18
CA ALA A 1 -8.35 10.35 -5.32
C ALA A 1 -8.64 11.10 -6.62
N PRO A 2 -8.37 10.53 -7.81
CA PRO A 2 -8.63 11.20 -9.10
C PRO A 2 -10.09 11.65 -9.29
N ASP A 3 -11.03 10.96 -8.65
CA ASP A 3 -12.47 11.27 -8.62
C ASP A 3 -12.86 12.36 -7.60
N GLY A 4 -11.89 12.93 -6.88
CA GLY A 4 -12.13 13.90 -5.81
C GLY A 4 -12.49 13.29 -4.45
N SER A 5 -12.59 11.96 -4.34
CA SER A 5 -12.91 11.30 -3.08
C SER A 5 -11.72 11.24 -2.11
N ALA A 6 -12.02 11.16 -0.83
CA ALA A 6 -11.06 10.90 0.26
C ALA A 6 -11.26 9.48 0.83
N TYR A 7 -10.20 8.90 1.34
CA TYR A 7 -10.21 7.57 1.97
C TYR A 7 -9.65 7.72 3.38
N ILE A 8 -10.41 7.27 4.36
CA ILE A 8 -10.13 7.48 5.78
C ILE A 8 -10.03 6.12 6.44
N TRP A 9 -8.93 5.86 7.14
CA TRP A 9 -8.82 4.73 8.06
C TRP A 9 -9.43 5.13 9.39
N ASP A 10 -10.59 4.56 9.71
CA ASP A 10 -11.19 4.67 11.03
C ASP A 10 -10.61 3.58 11.93
N ALA A 11 -9.58 3.94 12.69
CA ALA A 11 -8.89 3.00 13.57
C ALA A 11 -9.74 2.51 14.74
N TYR A 12 -10.76 3.26 15.15
CA TYR A 12 -11.66 2.85 16.22
C TYR A 12 -12.64 1.78 15.71
N GLU A 13 -13.19 2.01 14.52
CA GLU A 13 -14.13 1.09 13.89
C GLU A 13 -13.44 -0.04 13.11
N SER A 14 -12.12 0.00 12.91
CA SER A 14 -11.37 -1.01 12.15
C SER A 14 -11.81 -1.16 10.69
N CYS A 15 -12.18 -0.04 10.04
CA CYS A 15 -12.58 -0.03 8.64
C CYS A 15 -12.10 1.20 7.86
N ILE A 16 -12.05 1.08 6.53
CA ILE A 16 -11.73 2.19 5.63
C ILE A 16 -13.02 2.73 5.03
N ILE A 17 -13.22 4.04 5.16
CA ILE A 17 -14.38 4.77 4.65
C ILE A 17 -13.95 5.61 3.44
N LYS A 18 -14.70 5.51 2.35
CA LYS A 18 -14.58 6.42 1.20
C LYS A 18 -15.59 7.56 1.38
N VAL A 19 -15.11 8.79 1.39
CA VAL A 19 -15.93 10.01 1.37
C VAL A 19 -15.89 10.58 -0.05
N ASN A 20 -17.04 10.65 -0.71
CA ASN A 20 -17.19 11.15 -2.06
C ASN A 20 -17.13 12.68 -2.11
N ALA A 21 -16.88 13.24 -3.29
CA ALA A 21 -16.82 14.68 -3.51
C ALA A 21 -18.14 15.41 -3.20
N ASP A 22 -19.27 14.69 -3.21
CA ASP A 22 -20.59 15.19 -2.82
C ASP A 22 -20.86 15.12 -1.29
N GLY A 23 -19.89 14.61 -0.52
CA GLY A 23 -19.97 14.46 0.93
C GLY A 23 -20.62 13.16 1.41
N THR A 24 -21.07 12.28 0.51
CA THR A 24 -21.58 10.95 0.90
C THR A 24 -20.43 10.01 1.26
N ASP A 25 -20.63 9.13 2.24
CA ASP A 25 -19.62 8.19 2.70
C ASP A 25 -20.12 6.75 2.78
N ALA A 26 -19.21 5.80 2.56
CA ALA A 26 -19.49 4.38 2.69
C ALA A 26 -18.23 3.59 3.08
N PRO A 27 -18.35 2.51 3.86
CA PRO A 27 -17.24 1.60 4.11
C PRO A 27 -16.88 0.88 2.82
N ILE A 28 -15.59 0.85 2.50
CA ILE A 28 -15.06 0.18 1.32
C ILE A 28 -14.18 -1.02 1.65
N ALA A 29 -13.72 -1.14 2.89
CA ALA A 29 -12.90 -2.25 3.35
C ALA A 29 -12.95 -2.38 4.87
N GLY A 30 -12.76 -3.59 5.39
CA GLY A 30 -12.92 -3.86 6.81
C GLY A 30 -14.38 -4.13 7.17
N GLN A 31 -14.58 -4.76 8.32
CA GLN A 31 -15.88 -4.91 8.95
C GLN A 31 -15.95 -3.90 10.09
N CYS A 32 -16.63 -2.77 9.88
CA CYS A 32 -16.71 -1.74 10.92
C CYS A 32 -17.26 -2.34 12.23
N GLY A 33 -16.55 -2.14 13.35
CA GLY A 33 -16.83 -2.71 14.65
C GLY A 33 -16.25 -4.11 14.91
N ALA A 34 -15.45 -4.67 13.98
CA ALA A 34 -14.79 -5.96 14.14
C ALA A 34 -13.26 -5.85 13.93
N SER A 35 -12.48 -6.37 14.88
CA SER A 35 -11.02 -6.40 14.80
C SER A 35 -10.51 -7.69 14.15
N GLY A 36 -9.42 -7.63 13.39
CA GLY A 36 -8.66 -8.81 12.96
C GLY A 36 -7.98 -8.74 11.58
N ILE A 37 -7.19 -9.77 11.27
CA ILE A 37 -6.47 -9.96 10.00
C ILE A 37 -7.22 -10.99 9.15
N SER A 38 -7.38 -10.73 7.86
CA SER A 38 -8.05 -11.66 6.95
C SER A 38 -7.29 -12.00 5.67
N MET A 39 -6.02 -11.62 5.56
CA MET A 39 -5.15 -12.12 4.49
C MET A 39 -3.89 -12.76 5.05
N LYS A 40 -3.50 -13.89 4.47
CA LYS A 40 -2.31 -14.69 4.80
C LYS A 40 -1.51 -14.96 3.53
N PRO A 41 -0.24 -15.40 3.61
CA PRO A 41 0.54 -15.79 2.43
C PRO A 41 -0.17 -16.78 1.51
N ALA A 42 -0.97 -17.69 2.07
CA ALA A 42 -1.74 -18.66 1.30
C ALA A 42 -2.82 -18.03 0.41
N ASP A 43 -3.22 -16.78 0.68
CA ASP A 43 -4.19 -16.02 -0.11
C ASP A 43 -3.51 -15.32 -1.31
N TYR A 44 -2.18 -15.36 -1.41
CA TYR A 44 -1.47 -14.81 -2.54
C TYR A 44 -1.84 -15.55 -3.84
N GLY A 45 -2.23 -14.78 -4.86
CA GLY A 45 -2.67 -15.31 -6.15
C GLY A 45 -4.03 -16.03 -6.13
N GLN A 46 -4.76 -16.01 -5.01
CA GLN A 46 -6.12 -16.54 -4.93
C GLN A 46 -7.15 -15.59 -5.54
N SER A 47 -8.37 -16.07 -5.76
CA SER A 47 -9.48 -15.26 -6.26
C SER A 47 -9.75 -14.06 -5.33
N PRO A 48 -10.01 -12.86 -5.88
CA PRO A 48 -10.32 -11.68 -5.08
C PRO A 48 -11.54 -11.89 -4.18
N GLN A 49 -11.49 -11.32 -2.98
CA GLN A 49 -12.57 -11.36 -2.00
C GLN A 49 -13.20 -9.98 -1.84
N LEU A 50 -14.43 -9.88 -1.33
CA LEU A 50 -15.02 -8.58 -1.04
C LEU A 50 -14.30 -7.95 0.17
N ALA A 51 -13.75 -6.74 0.01
CA ALA A 51 -12.93 -6.10 1.04
C ALA A 51 -13.70 -5.82 2.35
N THR A 52 -15.02 -5.60 2.26
CA THR A 52 -15.92 -5.40 3.41
C THR A 52 -16.32 -6.70 4.11
N ALA A 53 -15.96 -7.86 3.56
CA ALA A 53 -16.18 -9.16 4.20
C ALA A 53 -15.00 -9.60 5.07
N LEU A 54 -13.89 -8.88 5.02
CA LEU A 54 -12.65 -9.20 5.71
C LEU A 54 -12.41 -8.16 6.81
N PRO A 55 -12.12 -8.56 8.07
CA PRO A 55 -11.58 -7.63 9.05
C PRO A 55 -10.26 -7.02 8.58
N LEU A 56 -10.05 -5.75 8.92
CA LEU A 56 -8.82 -5.01 8.71
C LEU A 56 -8.24 -4.61 10.07
N ASP A 57 -6.93 -4.63 10.18
CA ASP A 57 -6.25 -4.19 11.38
C ASP A 57 -4.97 -3.41 11.03
N ALA A 58 -4.67 -2.42 11.86
CA ALA A 58 -3.42 -1.66 11.86
C ALA A 58 -2.96 -1.20 10.47
N VAL A 59 -3.76 -0.35 9.81
CA VAL A 59 -3.35 0.30 8.56
C VAL A 59 -2.21 1.26 8.83
N ALA A 60 -1.04 0.97 8.26
CA ALA A 60 0.17 1.79 8.37
C ALA A 60 0.21 2.90 7.31
N ALA A 61 -0.24 2.60 6.10
CA ALA A 61 -0.25 3.56 5.00
C ALA A 61 -1.27 3.16 3.92
N MET A 62 -1.73 4.16 3.16
CA MET A 62 -2.65 3.97 2.03
C MET A 62 -2.23 4.83 0.84
N ALA A 63 -2.48 4.34 -0.37
CA ALA A 63 -2.29 5.12 -1.60
C ALA A 63 -3.31 4.72 -2.67
N VAL A 64 -3.90 5.71 -3.32
CA VAL A 64 -4.86 5.50 -4.42
C VAL A 64 -4.09 5.35 -5.72
N ASP A 65 -4.47 4.36 -6.52
CA ASP A 65 -3.90 4.14 -7.84
C ASP A 65 -4.60 4.97 -8.94
N PRO A 66 -4.04 5.02 -10.16
CA PRO A 66 -4.65 5.73 -11.29
C PRO A 66 -6.00 5.17 -11.74
N GLU A 67 -6.29 3.90 -11.47
CA GLU A 67 -7.54 3.22 -11.79
C GLU A 67 -8.66 3.41 -10.74
N GLY A 68 -8.37 4.12 -9.64
CA GLY A 68 -9.30 4.39 -8.55
C GLY A 68 -9.37 3.27 -7.49
N GLY A 69 -8.46 2.31 -7.54
CA GLY A 69 -8.22 1.34 -6.48
C GLY A 69 -7.38 1.92 -5.34
N LEU A 70 -7.30 1.19 -4.24
CA LEU A 70 -6.61 1.58 -3.02
C LEU A 70 -5.60 0.49 -2.63
N TYR A 71 -4.31 0.85 -2.61
CA TYR A 71 -3.29 0.07 -1.93
C TYR A 71 -3.32 0.38 -0.44
N VAL A 72 -3.25 -0.66 0.38
CA VAL A 72 -3.29 -0.57 1.84
C VAL A 72 -2.15 -1.43 2.39
N ALA A 73 -1.26 -0.82 3.17
CA ALA A 73 -0.27 -1.53 3.96
C ALA A 73 -0.81 -1.74 5.37
N THR A 74 -0.83 -2.98 5.82
CA THR A 74 -1.25 -3.41 7.17
C THR A 74 -0.02 -3.82 7.97
N GLN A 75 -0.19 -4.62 9.03
CA GLN A 75 0.86 -5.05 9.94
C GLN A 75 1.90 -6.03 9.35
N GLY A 76 1.84 -6.34 8.06
CA GLY A 76 2.69 -7.35 7.42
C GLY A 76 2.33 -7.62 5.98
N GLU A 77 1.13 -7.23 5.58
CA GLU A 77 0.60 -7.37 4.23
C GLU A 77 0.54 -6.02 3.51
N LEU A 78 0.63 -6.12 2.19
CA LEU A 78 0.27 -5.08 1.26
C LEU A 78 -0.85 -5.63 0.39
N VAL A 79 -2.02 -5.01 0.47
CA VAL A 79 -3.21 -5.44 -0.26
C VAL A 79 -3.66 -4.35 -1.22
N HIS A 80 -4.38 -4.76 -2.26
CA HIS A 80 -4.99 -3.86 -3.23
C HIS A 80 -6.49 -4.09 -3.29
N ILE A 81 -7.26 -3.02 -3.10
CA ILE A 81 -8.71 -3.00 -3.21
C ILE A 81 -9.06 -2.30 -4.51
N ASN A 82 -9.59 -3.02 -5.49
CA ASN A 82 -9.97 -2.40 -6.76
C ASN A 82 -11.21 -1.50 -6.62
N ALA A 83 -11.51 -0.70 -7.66
CA ALA A 83 -12.65 0.20 -7.68
C ALA A 83 -14.02 -0.48 -7.49
N SER A 84 -14.10 -1.79 -7.71
CA SER A 84 -15.30 -2.61 -7.48
C SER A 84 -15.39 -3.16 -6.05
N GLY A 85 -14.45 -2.83 -5.17
CA GLY A 85 -14.43 -3.24 -3.76
C GLY A 85 -13.87 -4.64 -3.49
N TYR A 86 -13.18 -5.25 -4.45
CA TYR A 86 -12.52 -6.54 -4.24
C TYR A 86 -11.06 -6.37 -3.85
N VAL A 87 -10.64 -7.11 -2.82
CA VAL A 87 -9.28 -7.12 -2.29
C VAL A 87 -8.46 -8.30 -2.79
N THR A 88 -7.18 -8.06 -3.06
CA THR A 88 -6.15 -9.06 -3.34
C THR A 88 -4.90 -8.80 -2.51
N LEU A 89 -4.20 -9.87 -2.14
CA LEU A 89 -2.88 -9.78 -1.52
C LEU A 89 -1.83 -9.51 -2.62
N VAL A 90 -1.14 -8.38 -2.52
CA VAL A 90 -0.12 -7.95 -3.49
C VAL A 90 1.28 -8.37 -3.06
N ALA A 91 1.56 -8.32 -1.76
CA ALA A 91 2.79 -8.80 -1.17
C ALA A 91 2.61 -8.94 0.35
N GLY A 92 3.51 -9.67 1.01
CA GLY A 92 3.56 -9.74 2.46
C GLY A 92 2.96 -11.01 3.07
N GLY A 93 2.81 -10.99 4.39
CA GLY A 93 2.33 -12.11 5.22
C GLY A 93 3.42 -13.12 5.63
N GLY A 94 4.63 -12.99 5.09
CA GLY A 94 5.78 -13.84 5.40
C GLY A 94 6.68 -13.25 6.48
N SER A 95 7.92 -13.73 6.55
CA SER A 95 8.89 -13.37 7.61
C SER A 95 10.19 -12.76 7.09
N GLN A 96 10.41 -12.77 5.77
CA GLN A 96 11.66 -12.28 5.18
C GLN A 96 11.67 -10.76 5.09
N PRO A 97 12.79 -10.09 5.42
CA PRO A 97 12.88 -8.65 5.16
C PRO A 97 12.82 -8.37 3.65
N PRO A 98 12.34 -7.18 3.24
CA PRO A 98 12.40 -6.75 1.84
C PRO A 98 13.81 -6.87 1.25
N ALA A 99 13.91 -7.55 0.12
CA ALA A 99 15.14 -7.72 -0.64
C ALA A 99 14.84 -7.64 -2.14
N SER A 100 15.76 -7.11 -2.94
CA SER A 100 15.56 -7.06 -4.39
C SER A 100 15.39 -8.48 -4.93
N TRP A 101 14.39 -8.68 -5.79
CA TRP A 101 14.05 -9.95 -6.44
C TRP A 101 13.52 -11.06 -5.51
N SER A 102 13.15 -10.73 -4.27
CA SER A 102 12.44 -11.68 -3.39
C SER A 102 11.00 -11.90 -3.85
N ASN A 103 10.44 -13.08 -3.57
CA ASN A 103 9.04 -13.37 -3.82
C ASN A 103 8.12 -12.55 -2.90
N ALA A 104 7.11 -11.92 -3.49
CA ALA A 104 6.22 -10.99 -2.81
C ALA A 104 5.52 -11.59 -1.57
N ASP A 105 5.13 -12.87 -1.63
CA ASP A 105 4.42 -13.61 -0.57
C ASP A 105 5.29 -14.06 0.61
N THR A 106 6.62 -13.94 0.49
CA THR A 106 7.56 -14.31 1.57
C THR A 106 7.93 -13.15 2.49
N LEU A 107 7.52 -11.94 2.12
CA LEU A 107 7.96 -10.71 2.75
C LEU A 107 7.24 -10.43 4.08
N ASN A 108 7.97 -9.85 5.01
CA ASN A 108 7.41 -9.13 6.14
C ASN A 108 7.41 -7.63 5.81
N LEU A 109 6.22 -7.07 5.61
CA LEU A 109 6.04 -5.66 5.25
C LEU A 109 5.58 -4.77 6.42
N SER A 110 5.68 -5.26 7.66
CA SER A 110 5.41 -4.46 8.88
C SER A 110 6.26 -3.19 9.01
N CYS A 111 7.33 -3.09 8.21
CA CYS A 111 8.21 -1.94 8.17
C CYS A 111 7.70 -0.77 7.33
N ILE A 112 6.60 -0.93 6.56
CA ILE A 112 6.12 0.13 5.66
C ILE A 112 5.67 1.35 6.47
N ASN A 113 6.19 2.53 6.11
CA ASN A 113 5.85 3.80 6.75
C ASN A 113 5.09 4.76 5.82
N ALA A 114 5.31 4.65 4.51
CA ALA A 114 4.68 5.50 3.51
C ALA A 114 4.52 4.73 2.19
N LEU A 115 3.44 5.04 1.47
CA LEU A 115 3.13 4.51 0.13
C LEU A 115 2.94 5.65 -0.87
N SER A 116 3.27 5.40 -2.13
CA SER A 116 2.86 6.23 -3.26
C SER A 116 2.74 5.36 -4.51
N VAL A 117 1.75 5.63 -5.36
CA VAL A 117 1.58 4.93 -6.64
C VAL A 117 1.97 5.86 -7.78
N SER A 118 2.78 5.36 -8.71
CA SER A 118 3.11 6.06 -9.96
C SER A 118 1.94 6.02 -10.94
N PRO A 119 1.83 6.95 -11.91
CA PRO A 119 0.81 6.87 -12.97
C PRO A 119 0.87 5.63 -13.87
N ASN A 120 1.97 4.88 -13.86
CA ASN A 120 2.11 3.59 -14.54
C ASN A 120 1.76 2.38 -13.64
N ASN A 121 1.08 2.64 -12.51
CA ASN A 121 0.69 1.67 -11.50
C ASN A 121 1.85 0.88 -10.85
N SER A 122 3.07 1.44 -10.86
CA SER A 122 4.13 0.95 -9.97
C SER A 122 3.90 1.47 -8.56
N LEU A 123 3.95 0.59 -7.56
CA LEU A 123 3.86 0.98 -6.16
C LEU A 123 5.25 1.26 -5.61
N TRP A 124 5.36 2.36 -4.87
CA TRP A 124 6.55 2.75 -4.14
C TRP A 124 6.24 2.79 -2.66
N PHE A 125 7.18 2.28 -1.86
CA PHE A 125 7.03 2.30 -0.41
C PHE A 125 8.34 2.59 0.29
N VAL A 126 8.21 3.22 1.45
CA VAL A 126 9.31 3.40 2.39
C VAL A 126 9.22 2.32 3.46
N CYS A 127 10.32 1.62 3.70
CA CYS A 127 10.44 0.61 4.74
C CYS A 127 11.54 1.01 5.75
N ASN A 128 11.24 0.86 7.05
CA ASN A 128 12.15 1.18 8.17
C ASN A 128 12.69 2.62 8.15
N HIS A 129 11.95 3.56 7.55
CA HIS A 129 12.37 4.95 7.32
C HIS A 129 13.70 5.13 6.58
N ASN A 130 14.29 4.09 5.99
CA ASN A 130 15.63 4.18 5.40
C ASN A 130 15.73 3.61 3.98
N SER A 131 14.74 2.85 3.54
CA SER A 131 14.80 2.18 2.25
C SER A 131 13.57 2.51 1.43
N VAL A 132 13.80 2.96 0.19
CA VAL A 132 12.74 3.12 -0.80
C VAL A 132 12.74 1.90 -1.70
N TRP A 133 11.57 1.28 -1.80
CA TRP A 133 11.31 0.11 -2.60
C TRP A 133 10.31 0.43 -3.68
N ARG A 134 10.47 -0.23 -4.82
CA ARG A 134 9.51 -0.23 -5.92
C ARG A 134 9.04 -1.65 -6.17
N LEU A 135 7.73 -1.82 -6.22
CA LEU A 135 7.06 -3.00 -6.74
C LEU A 135 6.42 -2.62 -8.08
N ASP A 136 6.87 -3.26 -9.16
CA ASP A 136 6.27 -3.04 -10.48
C ASP A 136 5.02 -3.90 -10.71
N THR A 137 4.37 -3.72 -11.87
CA THR A 137 3.15 -4.46 -12.25
C THR A 137 3.38 -5.96 -12.47
N SER A 138 4.63 -6.43 -12.44
CA SER A 138 4.98 -7.85 -12.48
C SER A 138 5.26 -8.41 -11.08
N ASN A 139 4.93 -7.66 -10.02
CA ASN A 139 5.18 -7.97 -8.61
C ASN A 139 6.67 -8.22 -8.31
N VAL A 140 7.55 -7.57 -9.05
CA VAL A 140 8.99 -7.66 -8.80
C VAL A 140 9.43 -6.53 -7.88
N LEU A 141 9.97 -6.90 -6.72
CA LEU A 141 10.47 -5.97 -5.73
C LEU A 141 11.91 -5.54 -6.05
N GLN A 142 12.18 -4.24 -6.06
CA GLN A 142 13.50 -3.69 -6.28
C GLN A 142 13.80 -2.54 -5.32
N GLN A 143 14.94 -2.58 -4.64
CA GLN A 143 15.41 -1.45 -3.83
C GLN A 143 15.88 -0.33 -4.77
N GLN A 144 15.32 0.86 -4.60
CA GLN A 144 15.64 2.04 -5.41
C GLN A 144 16.57 3.00 -4.67
N TYR A 145 16.47 3.04 -3.35
CA TYR A 145 17.30 3.90 -2.52
C TYR A 145 17.49 3.30 -1.12
N ALA A 146 18.67 3.50 -0.56
CA ALA A 146 19.00 3.23 0.83
C ALA A 146 19.66 4.47 1.40
N ALA A 147 19.07 5.04 2.46
CA ALA A 147 19.58 6.21 3.13
C ALA A 147 20.86 5.89 3.91
N SER A 148 21.76 6.86 4.01
CA SER A 148 22.92 6.78 4.89
C SER A 148 22.49 6.69 6.36
N SER A 149 23.34 6.14 7.21
CA SER A 149 23.10 6.08 8.67
C SER A 149 22.66 7.43 9.25
N GLY A 150 21.56 7.44 10.00
CA GLY A 150 21.00 8.63 10.65
C GLY A 150 20.00 9.44 9.81
N ALA A 151 19.78 9.12 8.53
CA ALA A 151 18.74 9.74 7.72
C ALA A 151 17.40 9.01 7.87
N SER A 152 16.29 9.77 7.99
CA SER A 152 14.92 9.27 8.03
C SER A 152 14.17 9.73 6.77
N ILE A 153 13.39 8.82 6.19
CA ILE A 153 12.47 9.06 5.09
C ILE A 153 11.07 8.80 5.63
N ASP A 154 10.31 9.86 5.86
CA ASP A 154 8.96 9.74 6.46
C ASP A 154 7.85 9.89 5.41
N SER A 155 8.20 10.36 4.22
CA SER A 155 7.24 10.55 3.13
C SER A 155 7.89 10.29 1.77
N ILE A 156 7.05 9.93 0.81
CA ILE A 156 7.42 9.75 -0.59
C ILE A 156 6.32 10.30 -1.49
N ALA A 157 6.73 10.99 -2.55
CA ALA A 157 5.85 11.43 -3.62
C ALA A 157 6.50 11.08 -4.96
N ILE A 158 5.72 10.55 -5.90
CA ILE A 158 6.23 10.12 -7.20
C ILE A 158 5.75 11.06 -8.29
N SER A 159 6.67 11.47 -9.15
CA SER A 159 6.36 12.37 -10.25
C SER A 159 5.54 11.69 -11.34
N ASN A 160 4.88 12.49 -12.18
CA ASN A 160 3.96 11.98 -13.20
C ASN A 160 4.60 11.03 -14.23
N ASN A 161 5.93 11.09 -14.41
CA ASN A 161 6.65 10.18 -15.30
C ASN A 161 7.02 8.85 -14.61
N GLY A 162 6.55 8.63 -13.38
CA GLY A 162 6.78 7.41 -12.60
C GLY A 162 8.16 7.29 -11.96
N SER A 163 8.98 8.35 -12.01
CA SER A 163 10.31 8.36 -11.42
C SER A 163 10.33 9.00 -10.03
N CYS A 164 11.06 8.37 -9.11
CA CYS A 164 11.53 8.96 -7.87
C CYS A 164 12.92 9.56 -8.16
N LEU A 165 13.00 10.79 -8.65
CA LEU A 165 14.31 11.44 -8.81
C LEU A 165 14.82 11.84 -7.43
N PRO A 166 16.01 11.40 -7.00
CA PRO A 166 16.59 11.92 -5.78
C PRO A 166 16.91 13.41 -5.97
N TRP A 167 16.67 14.22 -4.94
CA TRP A 167 16.76 15.69 -4.99
C TRP A 167 18.10 16.23 -5.54
N TRP A 168 19.20 15.47 -5.45
CA TRP A 168 20.51 15.87 -5.99
C TRP A 168 20.65 15.73 -7.52
N ARG A 169 19.69 15.11 -8.24
CA ARG A 169 19.71 15.00 -9.72
C ARG A 169 18.94 16.11 -10.45
N VAL A 170 18.23 16.99 -9.73
CA VAL A 170 17.34 18.00 -10.32
C VAL A 170 18.01 19.38 -10.51
N ILE A 171 19.25 19.56 -10.03
CA ILE A 171 20.01 20.79 -10.28
C ILE A 171 21.10 20.52 -11.34
N ARG A 172 20.84 20.96 -12.58
CA ARG A 172 21.85 21.38 -13.55
C ARG A 172 21.37 22.65 -14.24
#